data_AF-A0A966VJW9-F1
#
_entry.id   AF-A0A966VJW9-F1
#
_cell.length_a   1.000
_cell.length_b   1.000
_cell.length_c   1.000
_cell.angle_alpha   90.00
_cell.angle_beta   90.00
_cell.angle_gamma   90.00
#
_symmetry.space_group_name_H-M   'P 1'
#
loop_
_entity.id
_entity.type
_entity.pdbx_description
1 polymer ?
#
loop_
_entity_poly.entity_id
_entity_poly.type
_entity_poly.pdbx_seq_one_letter_code
_entity_poly.pdbx_strand_id
1 'polypeptide(L)'
;MKTMLKSQFPNVEKAQWEEVEIYITEVFLPDLLNELAPVYYAHLSLEDLQSLIAFYHFEAGMKFAQKTPLIAQESMLLGQQWGLDLAQKLQQLL
;
A
#
# COMPACT_ATOMS: atom_id res chain seq x y z
N MET A 1 -7.40 1.95 10.21
CA MET A 1 -8.43 2.67 9.45
C MET A 1 -9.56 3.19 10.34
N LYS A 2 -10.36 2.33 10.99
CA LYS A 2 -11.47 2.72 11.90
C LYS A 2 -11.10 3.79 12.94
N THR A 3 -10.03 3.60 13.71
CA THR A 3 -9.59 4.57 14.73
C THR A 3 -9.19 5.92 14.13
N MET A 4 -8.51 5.91 12.98
CA MET A 4 -8.08 7.12 12.26
C MET A 4 -9.26 7.90 11.67
N LEU A 5 -10.30 7.21 11.19
CA LEU A 5 -11.52 7.85 10.72
C LEU A 5 -12.29 8.48 11.89
N LYS A 6 -12.41 7.77 13.02
CA LYS A 6 -13.08 8.30 14.21
C LYS A 6 -12.40 9.55 14.78
N SER A 7 -11.07 9.60 14.77
CA SER A 7 -10.32 10.79 15.21
C SER A 7 -10.53 12.01 14.31
N GLN A 8 -10.82 11.81 13.01
CA GLN A 8 -11.09 12.90 12.07
C GLN A 8 -12.53 13.44 12.17
N PHE A 9 -13.46 12.63 12.66
CA PHE A 9 -14.87 12.99 12.81
C PHE A 9 -15.33 12.86 14.28
N PRO A 10 -14.78 13.67 15.21
CA PRO A 10 -15.01 13.51 16.65
C PRO A 10 -16.46 13.82 17.09
N ASN A 11 -17.23 14.53 16.27
CA ASN A 11 -18.61 14.97 16.58
C ASN A 11 -19.70 14.04 16.04
N VAL A 12 -19.33 12.90 15.44
CA VAL A 12 -20.30 11.92 14.91
C VAL A 12 -20.75 11.01 16.04
N GLU A 13 -22.06 10.86 16.19
CA GLU A 13 -22.66 10.05 17.25
C GLU A 13 -22.38 8.56 17.08
N LYS A 14 -22.43 7.79 18.17
CA LYS A 14 -22.16 6.35 18.15
C LYS A 14 -23.06 5.59 17.15
N ALA A 15 -24.35 5.91 17.08
CA ALA A 15 -25.29 5.25 16.18
C ALA A 15 -24.93 5.48 14.69
N GLN A 16 -24.52 6.70 14.36
CA GLN A 16 -24.05 7.04 13.01
C GLN A 16 -22.76 6.28 12.65
N TRP A 17 -21.89 6.02 13.63
CA TRP A 17 -20.70 5.18 13.40
C TRP A 17 -21.04 3.72 13.11
N GLU A 18 -22.11 3.18 13.68
CA GLU A 18 -22.56 1.82 13.38
C GLU A 18 -23.05 1.74 11.92
N GLU A 19 -23.81 2.74 11.46
CA GLU A 19 -24.22 2.85 10.05
C GLU A 19 -23.03 2.98 9.09
N VAL A 20 -22.03 3.81 9.44
CA VAL A 20 -20.81 3.96 8.64
C VAL A 20 -20.02 2.65 8.58
N GLU A 21 -19.94 1.90 9.67
CA GLU A 21 -19.26 0.60 9.69
C GLU A 21 -19.96 -0.40 8.76
N ILE A 22 -21.31 -0.46 8.81
CA ILE A 22 -22.12 -1.28 7.90
C ILE A 22 -21.88 -0.86 6.45
N TYR A 23 -21.92 0.44 6.15
CA TYR A 23 -21.65 0.93 4.80
C TYR A 23 -20.25 0.52 4.30
N ILE A 24 -19.23 0.65 5.15
CA ILE A 24 -17.86 0.29 4.77
C ILE A 24 -17.76 -1.20 4.44
N THR A 25 -18.34 -2.07 5.26
CA THR A 25 -18.18 -3.53 5.11
C THR A 25 -19.08 -4.11 4.03
N GLU A 26 -20.33 -3.64 3.94
CA GLU A 26 -21.36 -4.23 3.07
C GLU A 26 -21.42 -3.58 1.69
N VAL A 27 -20.93 -2.34 1.53
CA VAL A 27 -21.01 -1.61 0.26
C VAL A 27 -19.62 -1.23 -0.24
N PHE A 28 -18.90 -0.40 0.50
CA PHE A 28 -17.65 0.19 0.01
C PHE A 28 -16.56 -0.85 -0.29
N LEU A 29 -16.31 -1.79 0.63
CA LEU A 29 -15.27 -2.81 0.42
C LEU A 29 -15.62 -3.77 -0.74
N PRO A 30 -16.85 -4.31 -0.85
CA PRO A 30 -17.26 -5.09 -2.01
C PRO A 30 -17.11 -4.34 -3.35
N ASP A 31 -17.56 -3.08 -3.41
CA ASP A 31 -17.45 -2.26 -4.61
C ASP A 31 -15.98 -2.04 -5.00
N LEU A 32 -15.14 -1.68 -4.03
CA LEU A 32 -13.71 -1.52 -4.24
C LEU A 32 -13.06 -2.81 -4.75
N LEU A 33 -13.41 -3.97 -4.19
CA LEU A 33 -12.88 -5.26 -4.64
C LEU A 33 -13.32 -5.58 -6.07
N ASN A 34 -14.56 -5.28 -6.44
CA ASN A 34 -15.08 -5.47 -7.80
C ASN A 34 -14.33 -4.58 -8.81
N GLU A 35 -13.96 -3.36 -8.42
CA GLU A 35 -13.18 -2.44 -9.27
C GLU A 35 -11.69 -2.84 -9.34
N LEU A 36 -11.10 -3.35 -8.26
CA LEU A 36 -9.70 -3.76 -8.23
C LEU A 36 -9.45 -5.08 -8.95
N ALA A 37 -10.39 -6.03 -8.89
CA ALA A 37 -10.26 -7.33 -9.54
C ALA A 37 -9.79 -7.25 -11.02
N PRO A 38 -10.43 -6.48 -11.92
CA PRO A 38 -9.98 -6.38 -13.31
C PRO A 38 -8.59 -5.75 -13.46
N VAL A 39 -8.15 -4.86 -12.55
CA VAL A 39 -6.80 -4.30 -12.58
C VAL A 39 -5.75 -5.39 -12.35
N TYR A 40 -5.98 -6.29 -11.40
CA TYR A 40 -5.09 -7.42 -11.16
C TYR A 40 -5.11 -8.41 -12.34
N TYR A 41 -6.30 -8.75 -12.84
CA TYR A 41 -6.43 -9.66 -13.99
C TYR A 41 -5.83 -9.11 -15.29
N ALA A 42 -5.69 -7.79 -15.43
CA ALA A 42 -5.02 -7.18 -16.58
C ALA A 42 -3.50 -7.42 -16.60
N HIS A 43 -2.90 -7.79 -15.47
CA HIS A 43 -1.44 -7.88 -15.31
C HIS A 43 -0.96 -9.23 -14.79
N LEU A 44 -1.84 -10.04 -14.18
CA LEU A 44 -1.49 -11.29 -13.52
C LEU A 44 -2.48 -12.40 -13.92
N SER A 45 -1.95 -13.58 -14.19
CA SER A 45 -2.77 -14.77 -14.41
C SER A 45 -3.38 -15.28 -13.10
N LEU A 46 -4.37 -16.16 -13.19
CA LEU A 46 -4.93 -16.83 -12.00
C LEU A 46 -3.84 -17.62 -11.25
N GLU A 47 -2.91 -18.25 -11.96
CA GLU A 47 -1.79 -18.99 -11.39
C GLU A 47 -0.82 -18.07 -10.63
N ASP A 48 -0.52 -16.89 -11.19
CA ASP A 48 0.30 -15.87 -10.51
C ASP A 48 -0.37 -15.42 -9.21
N LEU A 49 -1.68 -15.14 -9.25
CA LEU A 49 -2.44 -14.71 -8.07
C LEU A 49 -2.47 -15.79 -6.99
N GLN A 50 -2.67 -17.05 -7.35
CA GLN A 50 -2.62 -18.18 -6.42
C GLN A 50 -1.22 -18.32 -5.79
N SER A 51 -0.17 -18.18 -6.60
CA SER A 51 1.22 -18.25 -6.13
C SER A 51 1.55 -17.09 -5.20
N LEU A 52 1.08 -15.87 -5.48
CA LEU A 52 1.25 -14.71 -4.62
C LEU A 52 0.53 -14.88 -3.28
N ILE A 53 -0.69 -15.43 -3.28
CA ILE A 53 -1.43 -15.77 -2.05
C ILE A 53 -0.62 -16.76 -1.21
N ALA A 54 -0.07 -17.82 -1.83
CA ALA A 54 0.78 -18.77 -1.14
C ALA A 54 2.05 -18.11 -0.59
N PHE A 55 2.71 -17.25 -1.38
CA PHE A 55 3.90 -16.50 -0.95
C PHE A 55 3.62 -15.64 0.29
N TYR A 56 2.52 -14.89 0.31
CA TYR A 56 2.18 -14.00 1.42
C TYR A 56 1.72 -14.72 2.69
N HIS A 57 1.38 -16.02 2.62
CA HIS A 57 1.17 -16.84 3.81
C HIS A 57 2.49 -17.20 4.52
N PHE A 58 3.64 -17.14 3.86
CA PHE A 58 4.93 -17.33 4.51
C PHE A 58 5.36 -16.09 5.28
N GLU A 59 6.02 -16.29 6.43
CA GLU A 59 6.51 -15.19 7.27
C GLU A 59 7.41 -14.21 6.50
N ALA A 60 8.30 -14.74 5.65
CA ALA A 60 9.17 -13.92 4.81
C ALA A 60 8.37 -13.09 3.78
N GLY A 61 7.35 -13.68 3.15
CA GLY A 61 6.50 -12.97 2.19
C GLY A 61 5.67 -11.88 2.85
N MET A 62 5.07 -12.16 4.01
CA MET A 62 4.35 -11.17 4.80
C MET A 62 5.27 -10.03 5.25
N LYS A 63 6.47 -10.33 5.76
CA LYS A 63 7.47 -9.32 6.12
C LYS A 63 7.89 -8.50 4.92
N PHE A 64 8.10 -9.13 3.77
CA PHE A 64 8.44 -8.43 2.53
C PHE A 64 7.34 -7.42 2.16
N ALA A 65 6.07 -7.85 2.03
CA ALA A 65 4.95 -6.94 1.74
C ALA A 65 4.87 -5.75 2.71
N GLN A 66 5.03 -5.98 4.01
CA GLN A 66 4.99 -4.93 5.02
C GLN A 66 6.16 -3.93 4.89
N LYS A 67 7.33 -4.39 4.42
CA LYS A 67 8.56 -3.58 4.35
C LYS A 67 8.80 -2.97 2.97
N THR A 68 8.20 -3.50 1.90
CA THR A 68 8.41 -3.00 0.52
C THR A 68 8.21 -1.48 0.39
N PRO A 69 7.16 -0.84 0.98
CA PRO A 69 7.01 0.61 0.87
C PRO A 69 8.16 1.39 1.53
N LEU A 70 8.64 0.92 2.68
CA LEU A 70 9.76 1.53 3.39
C LEU A 70 11.07 1.34 2.64
N ILE A 71 11.34 0.12 2.16
CA ILE A 71 12.52 -0.19 1.35
C ILE A 71 12.54 0.68 0.09
N ALA A 72 11.40 0.85 -0.59
CA ALA A 72 11.29 1.70 -1.77
C ALA A 72 11.59 3.18 -1.45
N GLN A 73 11.06 3.70 -0.33
CA GLN A 73 11.34 5.05 0.14
C GLN A 73 12.83 5.25 0.44
N GLU A 74 13.44 4.36 1.22
CA GLU A 74 14.87 4.40 1.56
C GLU A 74 15.76 4.31 0.32
N SER A 75 15.42 3.41 -0.62
CA SER A 75 16.15 3.24 -1.88
C SER A 75 16.13 4.51 -2.72
N MET A 76 14.97 5.19 -2.79
CA MET A 76 14.85 6.44 -3.52
C MET A 76 15.73 7.55 -2.93
N LEU A 77 15.77 7.67 -1.59
CA LEU A 77 16.62 8.65 -0.91
C LEU A 77 18.11 8.38 -1.16
N LEU A 78 18.52 7.12 -1.11
CA LEU A 78 19.90 6.73 -1.42
C LEU A 78 20.28 7.08 -2.85
N GLY A 79 19.39 6.81 -3.82
CA GLY A 79 19.62 7.15 -5.22
C GLY A 79 19.78 8.66 -5.44
N GLN A 80 18.98 9.48 -4.75
CA GLN A 80 19.12 10.95 -4.79
C GLN A 80 20.49 11.40 -4.26
N GLN A 81 20.92 10.86 -3.12
CA GLN A 81 22.23 11.19 -2.54
C GLN A 81 23.37 10.83 -3.50
N TRP A 82 23.33 9.63 -4.06
CA TRP A 82 24.32 9.19 -5.05
C TRP A 82 24.40 10.11 -6.26
N GLY A 83 23.26 10.58 -6.77
CA GLY A 83 23.21 11.54 -7.87
C GLY A 83 23.90 12.87 -7.55
N LEU A 84 23.69 13.39 -6.33
CA LEU A 84 24.34 14.61 -5.85
C LEU A 84 25.86 14.42 -5.72
N ASP A 85 26.29 13.31 -5.13
CA ASP A 85 27.72 13.01 -4.95
C ASP A 85 28.43 12.89 -6.30
N LEU A 86 27.80 12.25 -7.29
CA LEU A 86 28.31 12.17 -8.65
C LEU A 86 28.44 13.55 -9.29
N ALA A 87 27.40 14.39 -9.18
CA ALA A 87 27.42 15.74 -9.74
C ALA A 87 28.54 16.60 -9.13
N GLN A 88 28.72 16.54 -7.81
CA GLN A 88 29.81 17.24 -7.12
C GLN A 88 31.19 16.76 -7.60
N LYS A 89 31.36 15.44 -7.75
CA LYS A 89 32.62 14.88 -8.24
C LYS A 89 32.93 15.28 -9.68
N LEU A 90 31.92 15.32 -10.55
CA LEU A 90 32.07 15.80 -11.93
C LEU A 90 32.44 17.28 -11.97
N GLN A 91 31.86 18.13 -11.11
CA GLN A 91 32.23 19.55 -10.99
C GLN A 91 33.67 19.77 -10.56
N GLN A 92 34.28 18.84 -9.81
CA GLN A 92 35.69 18.93 -9.42
C GLN A 92 36.66 18.47 -10.51
N LEU A 93 36.17 17.66 -11.46
CA LEU A 93 36.99 17.06 -12.53
C LEU A 93 36.99 17.89 -13.82
N LEU A 94 35.98 18.75 -14.00
CA LEU A 94 35.83 19.67 -15.13
C LEU A 94 36.29 21.08 -14.74
#